data_AF-A0A0L0CY27-F1
#
_entry.id   AF-A0A0L0CY27-F1
#
_cell.length_a   1.000
_cell.length_b   1.000
_cell.length_c   1.000
_cell.angle_alpha   90.00
_cell.angle_beta   90.00
_cell.angle_gamma   90.00
#
_symmetry.space_group_name_H-M   'P 1'
#
loop_
_entity.id
_entity.type
_entity.pdbx_description
1 polymer ?
#
loop_
_entity_poly.entity_id
_entity_poly.type
_entity_poly.pdbx_seq_one_letter_code
_entity_poly.pdbx_strand_id
1 'polypeptide(L)'
;MKNFHNTQNNNDADTMKNFHNIQNNNDGDTMKNFHNIQNNNDVGTMKNFHNIQNNNDGDTMKNFHNIQNNNDGDTMKNFHNIQNNNDGDTMKNFHNIQNNNDGDTMKNFHNVMNEYNINVNNKTNYEDLESVDKNISRENNM
;
A
#
# COMPACT_ATOMS: atom_id res chain seq x y z
N MET A 1 27.28 -7.84 4.49
CA MET A 1 25.85 -8.24 4.50
C MET A 1 25.68 -9.40 3.52
N LYS A 2 25.08 -10.52 3.93
CA LYS A 2 24.67 -11.57 2.99
C LYS A 2 23.43 -11.03 2.26
N ASN A 3 23.59 -10.64 1.00
CA ASN A 3 22.46 -10.37 0.12
C ASN A 3 21.99 -11.72 -0.40
N PHE A 4 20.81 -12.13 0.03
CA PHE A 4 20.15 -13.26 -0.58
C PHE A 4 19.55 -12.78 -1.90
N HIS A 5 19.84 -13.47 -2.99
CA HIS A 5 19.36 -13.05 -4.30
C HIS A 5 17.86 -13.26 -4.41
N ASN A 6 17.39 -14.50 -4.31
CA ASN A 6 15.98 -14.82 -4.43
C ASN A 6 15.56 -15.86 -3.37
N THR A 7 14.34 -15.73 -2.85
CA THR A 7 13.66 -16.78 -2.08
C THR A 7 12.33 -17.10 -2.74
N GLN A 8 11.96 -18.37 -2.77
CA GLN A 8 10.68 -18.85 -3.28
C GLN A 8 10.01 -19.74 -2.22
N ASN A 9 8.68 -19.65 -2.14
CA ASN A 9 7.83 -20.55 -1.34
C ASN A 9 8.25 -20.58 0.14
N ASN A 10 8.23 -19.41 0.77
CA ASN A 10 8.46 -19.32 2.21
C ASN A 10 7.11 -19.29 2.92
N ASN A 11 6.88 -20.25 3.81
CA ASN A 11 5.58 -20.36 4.47
C ASN A 11 5.47 -19.45 5.70
N ASP A 12 6.58 -19.21 6.39
CA ASP A 12 6.59 -18.40 7.60
C ASP A 12 8.01 -17.88 7.89
N ALA A 13 8.14 -16.63 8.31
CA ALA A 13 9.38 -16.09 8.85
C ALA A 13 9.13 -14.87 9.76
N ASP A 14 9.55 -14.96 11.03
CA ASP A 14 9.51 -13.85 11.98
C ASP A 14 10.22 -12.59 11.46
N THR A 15 11.35 -12.74 10.76
CA THR A 15 12.11 -11.59 10.25
C THR A 15 12.91 -11.91 9.01
N MET A 16 12.63 -11.19 7.91
CA MET A 16 13.40 -11.25 6.68
C MET A 16 14.04 -9.89 6.35
N LYS A 17 15.31 -9.89 5.93
CA LYS A 17 16.06 -8.66 5.64
C LYS A 17 16.99 -8.82 4.44
N ASN A 18 17.10 -7.77 3.62
CA ASN A 18 18.11 -7.63 2.56
C ASN A 18 18.07 -8.74 1.49
N PHE A 19 16.88 -9.04 0.94
CA PHE A 19 16.80 -9.88 -0.26
C PHE A 19 16.54 -9.03 -1.49
N HIS A 20 16.96 -9.51 -2.66
CA HIS A 20 16.61 -8.85 -3.90
C HIS A 20 15.16 -9.15 -4.29
N ASN A 21 14.78 -10.43 -4.40
CA ASN A 21 13.40 -10.82 -4.69
C ASN A 21 12.86 -11.89 -3.74
N ILE A 22 11.56 -11.80 -3.43
CA ILE A 22 10.78 -12.89 -2.83
C ILE A 22 9.58 -13.19 -3.72
N GLN A 23 9.30 -14.47 -3.91
CA GLN A 23 8.06 -14.95 -4.52
C GLN A 23 7.36 -15.94 -3.60
N ASN A 24 6.04 -15.81 -3.48
CA ASN A 24 5.18 -16.71 -2.72
C ASN A 24 5.64 -16.80 -1.25
N ASN A 25 5.43 -15.72 -0.50
CA ASN A 25 5.59 -15.74 0.95
C ASN A 25 4.20 -15.73 1.58
N ASN A 26 3.89 -16.71 2.42
CA ASN A 26 2.58 -16.72 3.06
C ASN A 26 2.58 -15.71 4.20
N ASP A 27 3.41 -15.92 5.23
CA ASP A 27 3.34 -15.10 6.44
C ASP A 27 4.71 -14.55 6.86
N GLY A 28 4.73 -13.41 7.55
CA GLY A 28 5.90 -12.97 8.29
C GLY A 28 5.69 -11.71 9.13
N ASP A 29 6.29 -11.63 10.32
CA ASP A 29 6.06 -10.48 11.21
C ASP A 29 6.74 -9.20 10.71
N THR A 30 7.96 -9.31 10.18
CA THR A 30 8.76 -8.13 9.79
C THR A 30 9.65 -8.37 8.58
N MET A 31 9.43 -7.57 7.54
CA MET A 31 10.25 -7.55 6.33
C MET A 31 10.88 -6.17 6.08
N LYS A 32 12.20 -6.13 5.83
CA LYS A 32 12.92 -4.88 5.56
C LYS A 32 13.92 -4.97 4.41
N ASN A 33 13.99 -3.90 3.61
CA ASN A 33 14.99 -3.69 2.56
C ASN A 33 14.94 -4.78 1.46
N PHE A 34 13.89 -4.78 0.64
CA PHE A 34 13.84 -5.65 -0.52
C PHE A 34 13.66 -4.87 -1.80
N HIS A 35 14.04 -5.47 -2.93
CA HIS A 35 13.78 -4.86 -4.22
C HIS A 35 12.36 -5.21 -4.68
N ASN A 36 12.03 -6.49 -4.86
CA ASN A 36 10.70 -6.91 -5.28
C ASN A 36 10.10 -8.00 -4.39
N ILE A 37 8.81 -7.90 -4.12
CA ILE A 37 7.99 -8.99 -3.57
C ILE A 37 6.84 -9.28 -4.52
N GLN A 38 6.55 -10.55 -4.73
CA GLN A 38 5.40 -11.01 -5.49
C GLN A 38 4.65 -12.10 -4.74
N ASN A 39 3.32 -12.00 -4.71
CA ASN A 39 2.40 -12.96 -4.08
C ASN A 39 2.76 -13.15 -2.59
N ASN A 40 2.43 -12.15 -1.79
CA ASN A 40 2.59 -12.20 -0.35
C ASN A 40 1.22 -12.16 0.31
N ASN A 41 0.94 -13.05 1.27
CA ASN A 41 -0.37 -13.02 1.93
C ASN A 41 -0.35 -12.00 3.05
N ASP A 42 0.33 -12.28 4.17
CA ASP A 42 0.14 -11.49 5.40
C ASP A 42 1.49 -11.08 6.00
N VAL A 43 1.74 -9.76 6.13
CA VAL A 43 2.93 -9.26 6.82
C VAL A 43 2.62 -8.10 7.75
N GLY A 44 2.87 -8.26 9.04
CA GLY A 44 2.57 -7.22 10.03
C GLY A 44 3.37 -5.92 9.83
N THR A 45 4.64 -5.99 9.41
CA THR A 45 5.42 -4.78 9.12
C THR A 45 6.36 -4.90 7.94
N MET A 46 6.19 -4.00 6.97
CA MET A 46 7.06 -3.87 5.80
C MET A 46 7.71 -2.47 5.72
N LYS A 47 9.04 -2.42 5.54
CA LYS A 47 9.79 -1.16 5.34
C LYS A 47 10.81 -1.23 4.21
N ASN A 48 10.89 -0.15 3.42
CA ASN A 48 11.91 0.11 2.40
C ASN A 48 11.89 -0.94 1.28
N PHE A 49 10.89 -0.88 0.42
CA PHE A 49 10.83 -1.74 -0.76
C PHE A 49 10.76 -0.93 -2.05
N HIS A 50 11.20 -1.52 -3.15
CA HIS A 50 11.00 -0.90 -4.45
C HIS A 50 9.61 -1.24 -4.99
N ASN A 51 9.31 -2.51 -5.22
CA ASN A 51 8.01 -2.95 -5.74
C ASN A 51 7.39 -4.06 -4.90
N ILE A 52 6.06 -3.98 -4.70
CA ILE A 52 5.22 -5.09 -4.25
C ILE A 52 4.15 -5.33 -5.30
N GLN A 53 3.91 -6.60 -5.60
CA GLN A 53 2.80 -7.03 -6.44
C GLN A 53 2.02 -8.16 -5.77
N ASN A 54 0.69 -8.06 -5.79
CA ASN A 54 -0.24 -9.05 -5.22
C ASN A 54 0.08 -9.32 -3.75
N ASN A 55 -0.11 -8.29 -2.92
CA ASN A 55 -0.05 -8.45 -1.47
C ASN A 55 -1.49 -8.48 -0.95
N ASN A 56 -1.83 -9.42 -0.08
CA ASN A 56 -3.16 -9.39 0.51
C ASN A 56 -3.15 -8.33 1.60
N ASP A 57 -2.42 -8.55 2.69
CA ASP A 57 -2.58 -7.74 3.90
C ASP A 57 -1.23 -7.27 4.47
N GLY A 58 -1.24 -6.09 5.11
CA GLY A 58 -0.15 -5.69 5.99
C GLY A 58 -0.41 -4.48 6.87
N ASP A 59 -0.30 -4.65 8.19
CA ASP A 59 -0.68 -3.64 9.18
C ASP A 59 0.10 -2.32 9.01
N THR A 60 1.41 -2.40 8.74
CA THR A 60 2.26 -1.22 8.61
C THR A 60 3.23 -1.30 7.44
N MET A 61 3.00 -0.43 6.45
CA MET A 61 3.84 -0.31 5.27
C MET A 61 4.46 1.08 5.16
N LYS A 62 5.80 1.17 5.07
CA LYS A 62 6.54 2.43 4.95
C LYS A 62 7.62 2.42 3.87
N ASN A 63 7.74 3.54 3.15
CA ASN A 63 8.81 3.83 2.19
C ASN A 63 8.85 2.83 1.03
N PHE A 64 7.91 2.98 0.11
CA PHE A 64 7.80 2.14 -1.07
C PHE A 64 7.84 2.96 -2.33
N HIS A 65 8.34 2.37 -3.41
CA HIS A 65 8.23 3.03 -4.70
C HIS A 65 6.87 2.70 -5.34
N ASN A 66 6.58 1.43 -5.60
CA ASN A 66 5.32 1.01 -6.20
C ASN A 66 4.65 -0.13 -5.42
N ILE A 67 3.33 -0.04 -5.29
CA ILE A 67 2.46 -1.15 -4.91
C ILE A 67 1.43 -1.36 -6.00
N GLN A 68 1.22 -2.63 -6.37
CA GLN A 68 0.16 -3.03 -7.27
C GLN A 68 -0.63 -4.21 -6.71
N ASN A 69 -1.96 -4.11 -6.77
CA ASN A 69 -2.90 -5.14 -6.29
C ASN A 69 -2.62 -5.46 -4.81
N ASN A 70 -2.86 -4.48 -3.94
CA ASN A 70 -2.84 -4.69 -2.50
C ASN A 70 -4.28 -4.76 -2.01
N ASN A 71 -4.64 -5.74 -1.19
CA ASN A 71 -5.99 -5.73 -0.64
C ASN A 71 -6.03 -4.70 0.48
N ASP A 72 -5.33 -4.93 1.59
CA ASP A 72 -5.56 -4.16 2.81
C ASP A 72 -4.25 -3.66 3.46
N GLY A 73 -4.32 -2.54 4.19
CA GLY A 73 -3.25 -2.11 5.09
C GLY A 73 -3.58 -0.94 5.99
N ASP A 74 -3.53 -1.15 7.32
CA ASP A 74 -3.96 -0.15 8.32
C ASP A 74 -3.18 1.16 8.22
N THR A 75 -1.85 1.09 8.05
CA THR A 75 -0.99 2.28 8.01
C THR A 75 0.01 2.25 6.87
N MET A 76 -0.23 3.11 5.88
CA MET A 76 0.63 3.30 4.71
C MET A 76 1.25 4.71 4.70
N LYS A 77 2.60 4.79 4.68
CA LYS A 77 3.33 6.07 4.58
C LYS A 77 4.46 6.09 3.54
N ASN A 78 4.59 7.22 2.85
CA ASN A 78 5.69 7.53 1.93
C ASN A 78 5.77 6.55 0.75
N PHE A 79 4.82 6.68 -0.17
CA PHE A 79 4.78 5.89 -1.39
C PHE A 79 4.86 6.78 -2.61
N HIS A 80 5.46 6.26 -3.69
CA HIS A 80 5.42 6.96 -4.95
C HIS A 80 4.12 6.62 -5.69
N ASN A 81 3.87 5.35 -6.00
CA ASN A 81 2.66 4.93 -6.71
C ASN A 81 1.93 3.79 -5.97
N ILE A 82 0.60 3.90 -5.90
CA ILE A 82 -0.30 2.81 -5.55
C ILE A 82 -1.29 2.61 -6.68
N GLN A 83 -1.48 1.36 -7.08
CA GLN A 83 -2.49 0.97 -8.06
C GLN A 83 -3.29 -0.23 -7.58
N ASN A 84 -4.62 -0.16 -7.71
CA ASN A 84 -5.55 -1.22 -7.33
C ASN A 84 -5.34 -1.61 -5.85
N ASN A 85 -5.58 -0.66 -4.95
CA ASN A 85 -5.59 -0.94 -3.52
C ASN A 85 -7.06 -1.01 -3.07
N ASN A 86 -7.44 -2.02 -2.29
CA ASN A 86 -8.82 -2.05 -1.81
C ASN A 86 -8.93 -1.06 -0.64
N ASP A 87 -8.26 -1.32 0.47
CA ASP A 87 -8.55 -0.62 1.73
C ASP A 87 -7.28 -0.12 2.42
N GLY A 88 -7.41 0.96 3.21
CA GLY A 88 -6.36 1.38 4.15
C GLY A 88 -6.75 2.50 5.10
N ASP A 89 -6.67 2.26 6.42
CA ASP A 89 -7.18 3.20 7.44
C ASP A 89 -6.44 4.54 7.43
N THR A 90 -5.10 4.52 7.35
CA THR A 90 -4.27 5.73 7.41
C THR A 90 -3.22 5.77 6.30
N MET A 91 -3.44 6.66 5.34
CA MET A 91 -2.54 6.91 4.22
C MET A 91 -1.92 8.32 4.30
N LYS A 92 -0.59 8.41 4.34
CA LYS A 92 0.15 9.70 4.26
C LYS A 92 1.29 9.71 3.23
N ASN A 93 1.46 10.86 2.55
CA ASN A 93 2.60 11.15 1.67
C ASN A 93 2.68 10.20 0.46
N PHE A 94 1.74 10.38 -0.47
CA PHE A 94 1.67 9.62 -1.73
C PHE A 94 1.97 10.54 -2.91
N HIS A 95 2.51 10.00 -4.00
CA HIS A 95 2.58 10.78 -5.24
C HIS A 95 1.38 10.49 -6.12
N ASN A 96 1.17 9.24 -6.53
CA ASN A 96 0.02 8.83 -7.32
C ASN A 96 -0.74 7.69 -6.65
N ILE A 97 -2.07 7.79 -6.63
CA ILE A 97 -2.98 6.73 -6.21
C ILE A 97 -3.99 6.52 -7.34
N GLN A 98 -4.18 5.27 -7.76
CA GLN A 98 -5.13 4.91 -8.80
C GLN A 98 -5.95 3.69 -8.39
N ASN A 99 -7.27 3.75 -8.59
CA ASN A 99 -8.20 2.66 -8.27
C ASN A 99 -8.08 2.25 -6.79
N ASN A 100 -8.32 3.19 -5.86
CA ASN A 100 -8.39 2.89 -4.43
C ASN A 100 -9.85 2.83 -3.98
N ASN A 101 -10.27 1.75 -3.32
CA ASN A 101 -11.68 1.55 -3.00
C ASN A 101 -12.10 2.25 -1.70
N ASP A 102 -11.26 2.26 -0.68
CA ASP A 102 -11.59 2.80 0.64
C ASP A 102 -10.35 3.35 1.37
N GLY A 103 -10.56 4.37 2.22
CA GLY A 103 -9.54 4.87 3.13
C GLY A 103 -10.07 5.87 4.15
N ASP A 104 -9.88 5.58 5.44
CA ASP A 104 -10.45 6.37 6.54
C ASP A 104 -9.80 7.75 6.67
N THR A 105 -8.47 7.82 6.53
CA THR A 105 -7.71 9.07 6.66
C THR A 105 -6.58 9.17 5.65
N MET A 106 -6.74 10.08 4.68
CA MET A 106 -5.73 10.36 3.65
C MET A 106 -5.15 11.78 3.78
N LYS A 107 -3.82 11.94 3.70
CA LYS A 107 -3.13 13.24 3.71
C LYS A 107 -1.92 13.27 2.78
N ASN A 108 -1.65 14.44 2.18
CA ASN A 108 -0.46 14.72 1.36
C ASN A 108 -0.30 13.75 0.18
N PHE A 109 -1.25 13.73 -0.75
CA PHE A 109 -1.08 13.07 -2.05
C PHE A 109 -0.92 14.14 -3.14
N HIS A 110 -0.35 13.78 -4.30
CA HIS A 110 -0.26 14.70 -5.43
C HIS A 110 -1.39 14.43 -6.44
N ASN A 111 -1.51 13.18 -6.91
CA ASN A 111 -2.54 12.74 -7.85
C ASN A 111 -3.32 11.54 -7.30
N VAL A 112 -4.60 11.55 -7.63
CA VAL A 112 -5.61 10.61 -7.15
C VAL A 112 -6.59 10.39 -8.30
N MET A 113 -6.79 9.13 -8.71
CA MET A 113 -7.69 8.76 -9.81
C MET A 113 -8.55 7.55 -9.44
N ASN A 114 -9.83 7.57 -9.82
CA ASN A 114 -10.80 6.49 -9.58
C ASN A 114 -10.84 6.02 -8.12
N GLU A 115 -11.21 6.93 -7.23
CA GLU A 115 -11.38 6.62 -5.81
C GLU A 115 -12.86 6.47 -5.44
N TYR A 116 -13.15 5.49 -4.59
CA TYR A 116 -14.44 5.31 -3.94
C TYR A 116 -14.30 5.62 -2.43
N ASN A 117 -15.38 6.10 -1.79
CA ASN A 117 -15.56 6.14 -0.33
C ASN A 117 -14.37 6.60 0.58
N ILE A 118 -13.86 7.82 0.42
CA ILE A 118 -12.83 8.37 1.33
C ILE A 118 -13.38 9.51 2.19
N ASN A 119 -13.13 9.42 3.49
CA ASN A 119 -13.38 10.51 4.42
C ASN A 119 -12.24 11.55 4.36
N VAL A 120 -12.29 12.46 3.37
CA VAL A 120 -11.24 13.47 3.16
C VAL A 120 -11.35 14.67 4.10
N ASN A 121 -11.34 14.44 5.42
CA ASN A 121 -11.45 15.51 6.42
C ASN A 121 -10.15 16.30 6.67
N ASN A 122 -9.08 16.06 5.90
CA ASN A 122 -7.80 16.76 6.04
C ASN A 122 -7.08 16.98 4.70
N LYS A 123 -7.80 17.56 3.73
CA LYS A 123 -7.29 18.00 2.41
C LYS A 123 -6.37 19.23 2.53
N THR A 124 -5.10 19.09 2.88
CA THR A 124 -4.20 20.26 2.99
C THR A 124 -3.34 20.60 1.79
N ASN A 125 -3.22 19.78 0.74
CA ASN A 125 -2.49 20.16 -0.48
C ASN A 125 -3.02 19.35 -1.68
N TYR A 126 -3.53 20.02 -2.71
CA TYR A 126 -3.87 19.45 -4.03
C TYR A 126 -3.28 20.37 -5.08
N GLU A 127 -2.58 19.82 -6.08
CA GLU A 127 -2.21 20.62 -7.27
C GLU A 127 -2.99 20.22 -8.53
N ASP A 128 -3.44 18.98 -8.75
CA ASP A 128 -4.27 18.66 -9.92
C ASP A 128 -5.25 17.50 -9.64
N LEU A 129 -6.55 17.73 -9.86
CA LEU A 129 -7.61 16.71 -9.78
C LEU A 129 -8.23 16.53 -11.18
N GLU A 130 -7.94 15.43 -11.88
CA GLU A 130 -8.73 14.99 -13.03
C GLU A 130 -9.85 14.03 -12.57
N SER A 131 -11.09 14.50 -12.76
CA SER A 131 -12.40 13.84 -12.56
C SER A 131 -12.53 12.82 -11.42
N VAL A 132 -12.99 13.29 -10.25
CA VAL A 132 -13.67 12.45 -9.25
C VAL A 132 -15.06 12.09 -9.79
N ASP A 133 -15.30 10.82 -10.09
CA ASP A 133 -16.64 10.32 -10.40
C ASP A 133 -17.45 10.24 -9.08
N LYS A 134 -18.19 11.31 -8.80
CA LYS A 134 -18.92 11.53 -7.55
C LYS A 134 -20.12 10.58 -7.44
N ASN A 135 -19.90 9.33 -7.02
CA ASN A 135 -20.92 8.60 -6.26
C ASN A 135 -20.89 9.10 -4.81
N ILE A 136 -21.37 10.33 -4.62
CA ILE A 136 -21.73 10.84 -3.30
C ILE A 136 -22.85 9.93 -2.79
N SER A 137 -22.51 9.02 -1.88
CA SER A 137 -23.49 8.45 -0.97
C SER A 137 -24.18 9.64 -0.30
N ARG A 138 -25.42 9.89 -0.71
CA ARG A 138 -26.34 10.74 0.03
C ARG A 138 -26.60 10.01 1.34
N GLU A 139 -25.77 10.24 2.35
CA GLU A 139 -26.17 9.96 3.71
C GLU A 139 -27.37 10.88 3.99
N ASN A 140 -28.53 10.22 4.00
CA ASN A 140 -29.82 10.79 4.26
C ASN A 140 -29.82 11.40 5.66
N ASN A 141 -29.85 12.72 5.75
CA ASN A 141 -30.43 13.37 6.92
C ASN A 141 -31.94 13.11 6.91
N MET A 142 -32.40 12.10 7.65
CA MET A 142 -33.74 12.03 8.23
C MET A 142 -33.62 12.08 9.75
#